data_AF-A0A370NKG8-F1
#
_entry.id   AF-A0A370NKG8-F1
#
_cell.length_a   1.000
_cell.length_b   1.000
_cell.length_c   1.000
_cell.angle_alpha   90.00
_cell.angle_beta   90.00
_cell.angle_gamma   90.00
#
_symmetry.space_group_name_H-M   'P 1'
#
loop_
_entity.id
_entity.type
_entity.pdbx_description
1 polymer ?
#
loop_
_entity_poly.entity_id
_entity_poly.type
_entity_poly.pdbx_seq_one_letter_code
_entity_poly.pdbx_strand_id
1 'polypeptide(L)' 'MRVWVRANDAEATVPERFAQGRQAFAMALVKLEHDRPAQFWGGLLAFFAIPCLALHSLLR' A
#
# COMPACT_ATOMS: atom_id res chain seq x y z
N MET A 1 -13.96 -9.34 -6.79
CA MET A 1 -13.52 -8.02 -6.30
C MET A 1 -14.38 -7.52 -5.15
N ARG A 2 -15.69 -7.32 -5.31
CA ARG A 2 -16.61 -6.87 -4.24
C ARG A 2 -16.65 -7.75 -2.98
N VAL A 3 -16.46 -9.08 -3.09
CA VAL A 3 -16.48 -9.99 -1.94
C VAL A 3 -15.17 -9.93 -1.15
N TRP A 4 -14.02 -9.93 -1.83
CA TRP A 4 -12.69 -9.84 -1.19
C TRP A 4 -12.48 -8.49 -0.50
N VAL A 5 -12.88 -7.38 -1.14
CA VAL A 5 -12.82 -6.03 -0.56
C VAL A 5 -13.80 -5.86 0.61
N ARG A 6 -14.92 -6.59 0.64
CA ARG A 6 -15.90 -6.53 1.75
C ARG A 6 -15.56 -7.47 2.91
N ALA A 7 -14.90 -8.59 2.65
CA ALA A 7 -14.57 -9.57 3.68
C ALA A 7 -13.46 -9.07 4.61
N ASN A 8 -12.61 -8.14 4.16
CA ASN A 8 -11.48 -7.60 4.91
C ASN A 8 -10.64 -8.73 5.55
N ASP A 9 -10.54 -9.83 4.81
CA ASP A 9 -10.05 -11.11 5.31
C ASP A 9 -8.64 -11.31 4.75
N ALA A 10 -7.63 -11.12 5.61
CA ALA A 10 -6.20 -11.19 5.29
C ALA A 10 -5.81 -12.49 4.59
N GLU A 11 -6.47 -13.58 5.00
CA GLU A 11 -6.12 -14.93 4.60
C GLU A 11 -6.80 -15.36 3.29
N ALA A 12 -7.74 -14.55 2.79
CA ALA A 12 -8.43 -14.85 1.56
C ALA A 12 -7.42 -14.85 0.40
N THR A 13 -7.22 -16.02 -0.23
CA THR A 13 -6.28 -16.19 -1.33
C THR A 13 -6.60 -15.22 -2.47
N VAL A 14 -5.62 -14.44 -2.91
CA VAL A 14 -5.77 -13.49 -4.02
C VAL A 14 -6.14 -14.29 -5.27
N PRO A 15 -7.26 -13.98 -5.96
CA PRO A 15 -7.64 -14.72 -7.16
C PRO A 15 -6.57 -14.58 -8.24
N GLU A 16 -6.20 -15.69 -8.91
CA GLU A 16 -5.09 -15.74 -9.89
C GLU A 16 -5.17 -14.67 -10.99
N ARG A 17 -6.39 -14.28 -11.40
CA ARG A 17 -6.60 -13.20 -12.37
C ARG A 17 -6.04 -11.84 -11.94
N PHE A 18 -5.86 -11.64 -10.64
CA PHE A 18 -5.29 -10.44 -10.03
C PHE A 18 -3.85 -10.66 -9.55
N ALA A 19 -3.30 -11.87 -9.70
CA ALA A 19 -1.90 -12.15 -9.39
C ALA A 19 -0.94 -11.74 -10.53
N GLN A 20 -1.47 -11.47 -11.73
CA GLN A 20 -0.68 -11.12 -12.91
C GLN A 20 -1.19 -9.85 -13.62
N GLY A 21 -0.27 -9.11 -14.25
CA GLY A 21 -0.58 -7.92 -15.05
C GLY A 21 -0.81 -6.64 -14.24
N ARG A 22 -1.39 -5.60 -14.87
CA ARG A 22 -1.57 -4.25 -14.27
C ARG A 22 -2.35 -4.24 -12.95
N GLN A 23 -3.21 -5.22 -12.73
CA GLN A 23 -4.05 -5.30 -11.53
C GLN A 23 -3.31 -5.93 -10.33
N ALA A 24 -2.20 -6.64 -10.59
CA ALA A 24 -1.39 -7.27 -9.55
C ALA A 24 -0.72 -6.25 -8.62
N PHE A 25 -0.31 -5.11 -9.16
CA PHE A 25 0.29 -4.05 -8.35
C PHE A 25 -0.69 -3.46 -7.34
N ALA A 26 -1.89 -3.10 -7.78
CA ALA A 26 -2.94 -2.60 -6.89
C ALA A 26 -3.31 -3.65 -5.82
N MET A 27 -3.35 -4.91 -6.21
CA MET A 27 -3.64 -6.01 -5.30
C MET A 27 -2.52 -6.24 -4.27
N ALA A 28 -1.25 -6.12 -4.68
CA ALA A 28 -0.10 -6.20 -3.80
C ALA A 28 -0.08 -5.05 -2.77
N LEU A 29 -0.47 -3.84 -3.16
CA LEU A 29 -0.58 -2.71 -2.25
C LEU A 29 -1.66 -2.91 -1.20
N VAL A 30 -2.85 -3.37 -1.61
CA VAL A 30 -3.94 -3.68 -0.67
C VAL A 30 -3.51 -4.79 0.30
N LYS A 31 -2.80 -5.82 -0.19
CA LYS A 31 -2.26 -6.87 0.68
C LYS A 31 -1.21 -6.33 1.65
N LEU A 32 -0.32 -5.45 1.20
CA LEU A 32 0.69 -4.83 2.04
C LEU A 32 0.10 -3.94 3.15
N GLU A 33 -0.93 -3.16 2.80
CA GLU A 33 -1.70 -2.37 3.76
C GLU A 33 -2.30 -3.26 4.86
N HIS A 34 -2.84 -4.42 4.48
CA HIS A 34 -3.50 -5.33 5.40
C HIS A 34 -2.50 -6.14 6.26
N ASP A 35 -1.48 -6.75 5.65
CA ASP A 35 -0.49 -7.58 6.35
C ASP A 35 0.44 -6.74 7.25
N ARG A 36 0.79 -5.52 6.81
CA ARG A 36 1.77 -4.65 7.49
C ARG A 36 1.34 -3.18 7.46
N PRO A 37 0.24 -2.81 8.15
CA PRO A 37 -0.32 -1.46 8.09
C PRO A 37 0.68 -0.39 8.55
N ALA A 38 1.49 -0.67 9.59
CA ALA A 38 2.49 0.28 10.08
C ALA A 38 3.58 0.60 9.03
N GLN A 39 3.98 -0.38 8.21
CA GLN A 39 4.98 -0.19 7.16
C GLN A 39 4.39 0.54 5.96
N PHE A 40 3.16 0.21 5.58
CA PHE A 40 2.46 0.89 4.49
C PHE A 40 2.25 2.38 4.80
N TRP A 41 1.59 2.69 5.93
CA TRP A 41 1.30 4.07 6.32
C TRP A 41 2.57 4.83 6.73
N GLY A 42 3.51 4.17 7.41
CA GLY A 42 4.80 4.76 7.76
C GLY A 42 5.64 5.11 6.53
N GLY A 43 5.70 4.21 5.54
CA GLY A 43 6.39 4.46 4.27
C GLY A 43 5.72 5.57 3.46
N LEU A 44 4.39 5.60 3.43
CA LEU A 44 3.63 6.68 2.76
C LEU A 44 3.91 8.03 3.41
N LEU A 45 3.88 8.12 4.75
CA LEU A 45 4.23 9.33 5.48
C LEU A 45 5.67 9.76 5.24
N ALA A 46 6.63 8.81 5.27
CA ALA A 46 8.03 9.09 5.00
C ALA A 46 8.25 9.65 3.59
N PHE A 47 7.51 9.14 2.59
CA PHE A 47 7.59 9.62 1.21
C PHE A 47 7.25 11.11 1.06
N PHE A 48 6.32 11.64 1.87
CA PHE A 48 6.01 13.07 1.89
C PHE A 48 6.89 13.85 2.87
N ALA A 49 7.14 13.30 4.06
CA ALA A 49 7.88 13.99 5.11
C ALA A 49 9.33 14.23 4.73
N ILE A 50 10.01 13.27 4.09
CA ILE A 50 11.44 13.40 3.74
C ILE A 50 11.66 14.54 2.73
N PRO A 51 10.93 14.63 1.60
CA PRO A 51 11.02 15.78 0.71
C PRO A 51 10.64 17.10 1.38
N CYS A 52 9.60 17.13 2.21
CA CYS A 52 9.20 18.36 2.92
C CYS A 52 10.30 18.84 3.88
N LEU A 53 10.92 17.94 4.63
CA LEU A 53 12.03 18.27 5.53
C LEU A 53 13.28 18.70 4.76
N ALA A 54 13.60 18.02 3.65
CA ALA A 54 14.72 18.40 2.79
C ALA A 54 14.50 19.80 2.19
N LEU A 55 13.30 20.07 1.66
CA LEU A 55 12.95 21.38 1.11
C LEU A 55 13.00 22.47 2.18
N HIS A 56 12.46 22.20 3.37
CA HIS A 56 12.53 23.13 4.50
C HIS A 56 13.97 23.41 4.93
N SER A 57 14.87 22.42 4.90
CA SER A 57 16.29 22.61 5.20
C SER A 57 17.05 23.40 4.13
N LEU A 58 16.59 23.39 2.87
CA LEU A 58 17.19 24.16 1.78
C LEU A 58 16.71 25.63 1.76
N LEU A 59 15.52 25.89 2.29
CA LEU A 59 14.91 27.22 2.37
C LEU A 59 15.28 28.00 3.64
N ARG A 60 15.89 27.34 4.63
CA ARG A 60 16.31 27.93 5.90
C ARG A 60 17.83 28.09 5.95
#